data_AF-A0A6P7XL21-F1
#
_entry.id   AF-A0A6P7XL21-F1
#
_cell.length_a   1.000
_cell.length_b   1.000
_cell.length_c   1.000
_cell.angle_alpha   90.00
_cell.angle_beta   90.00
_cell.angle_gamma   90.00
#
_symmetry.space_group_name_H-M   'P 1'
#
loop_
_entity.id
_entity.type
_entity.pdbx_description
1 polymer ?
#
loop_
_entity_poly.entity_id
_entity_poly.type
_entity_poly.pdbx_seq_one_letter_code
_entity_poly.pdbx_strand_id
1 'polypeptide(L)'
;MFYPDKKKKENSGNFVNLVPAEVSYRIFSELDLQSLCSAAMTCKSWNQMIESSDHLWRSHCLNIRGVCRKEIDDDRGNGYSWKVTLFRNYWKSKIKCAWLSGKYSNIDSSTDLPEKSMYPMDVTTWGEILEAELER
;
A
#
# COMPACT_ATOMS: atom_id res chain seq x y z
N MET A 1 -31.92 -19.12 44.04
CA MET A 1 -31.23 -17.93 43.48
C MET A 1 -30.47 -18.42 42.25
N PHE A 2 -31.05 -18.24 41.06
CA PHE A 2 -30.46 -18.69 39.80
C PHE A 2 -29.37 -17.70 39.38
N TYR A 3 -28.12 -18.15 39.32
CA TYR A 3 -27.07 -17.41 38.63
C TYR A 3 -27.35 -17.53 37.13
N PRO A 4 -27.50 -16.43 36.37
CA PRO A 4 -27.60 -16.54 34.93
C PRO A 4 -26.25 -17.03 34.40
N ASP A 5 -26.30 -18.21 33.77
CA ASP A 5 -25.23 -18.78 32.98
C ASP A 5 -24.74 -17.71 32.00
N LYS A 6 -23.50 -17.25 32.17
CA LYS A 6 -22.87 -16.33 31.22
C LYS A 6 -22.68 -17.11 29.94
N LYS A 7 -23.67 -17.05 29.05
CA LYS A 7 -23.57 -17.54 27.67
C LYS A 7 -22.20 -17.09 27.13
N LYS A 8 -21.28 -18.05 26.97
CA LYS A 8 -20.06 -17.86 26.19
C LYS A 8 -20.55 -17.33 24.85
N LYS A 9 -20.26 -16.06 24.60
CA LYS A 9 -20.47 -15.43 23.30
C LYS A 9 -19.75 -16.34 22.31
N GLU A 10 -20.50 -17.03 21.46
CA GLU A 10 -19.94 -17.80 20.37
C GLU A 10 -18.97 -16.88 19.65
N ASN A 11 -17.69 -17.24 19.74
CA ASN A 11 -16.62 -16.53 19.09
C ASN A 11 -16.95 -16.61 17.61
N SER A 12 -17.40 -15.51 16.99
CA SER A 12 -17.54 -15.43 15.53
C SER A 12 -16.17 -15.79 14.98
N GLY A 13 -16.03 -17.02 14.52
CA GLY A 13 -14.72 -17.62 14.26
C GLY A 13 -14.00 -16.75 13.24
N ASN A 14 -12.95 -16.07 13.68
CA ASN A 14 -12.13 -15.28 12.78
C ASN A 14 -11.66 -16.21 11.65
N PHE A 15 -11.96 -15.86 10.39
CA PHE A 15 -11.70 -16.73 9.25
C PHE A 15 -10.23 -17.17 9.18
N VAL A 16 -9.31 -16.31 9.63
CA VAL A 16 -7.86 -16.58 9.67
C VAL A 16 -7.52 -17.80 10.54
N ASN A 17 -8.37 -18.13 11.51
CA ASN A 17 -8.26 -19.32 12.35
C ASN A 17 -9.07 -20.52 11.83
N LEU A 18 -9.88 -20.33 10.78
CA LEU A 18 -10.77 -21.34 10.21
C LEU A 18 -10.27 -21.90 8.88
N VAL A 19 -9.38 -21.18 8.19
CA VAL A 19 -8.82 -21.59 6.89
C VAL A 19 -7.30 -21.77 6.99
N PRO A 20 -6.67 -22.58 6.11
CA PRO A 20 -5.22 -22.64 6.01
C PRO A 20 -4.59 -21.25 5.78
N ALA A 21 -3.39 -21.05 6.29
CA ALA A 21 -2.71 -19.74 6.23
C ALA A 21 -2.54 -19.26 4.77
N GLU A 22 -2.32 -20.17 3.83
CA GLU A 22 -2.19 -19.89 2.40
C GLU A 22 -3.44 -19.26 1.81
N VAL A 23 -4.63 -19.69 2.25
CA VAL A 23 -5.91 -19.12 1.79
C VAL A 23 -6.05 -17.71 2.34
N SER A 24 -5.72 -17.51 3.62
CA SER A 24 -5.74 -16.18 4.24
C SER A 24 -4.76 -15.22 3.57
N TYR A 25 -3.54 -15.68 3.25
CA TYR A 25 -2.58 -14.87 2.51
C TYR A 25 -3.09 -14.49 1.12
N ARG A 26 -3.73 -15.41 0.39
CA ARG A 26 -4.35 -15.09 -0.90
C ARG A 26 -5.46 -14.05 -0.76
N ILE A 27 -6.31 -14.15 0.27
CA ILE A 27 -7.35 -13.14 0.52
C ILE A 27 -6.70 -11.77 0.79
N PHE A 28 -5.68 -11.70 1.64
CA PHE A 28 -4.99 -10.45 1.94
C PHE A 28 -4.21 -9.89 0.74
N SER A 29 -3.72 -10.71 -0.19
CA SER A 29 -3.01 -10.22 -1.38
C SER A 29 -3.91 -9.52 -2.40
N GLU A 30 -5.22 -9.77 -2.36
CA GLU A 30 -6.20 -9.09 -3.22
C GLU A 30 -6.56 -7.69 -2.70
N LEU A 31 -6.19 -7.36 -1.47
CA LEU A 31 -6.48 -6.04 -0.89
C LEU A 31 -5.53 -4.99 -1.45
N ASP A 32 -6.05 -3.79 -1.73
CA ASP A 32 -5.18 -2.65 -1.95
C ASP A 32 -4.44 -2.27 -0.64
N LEU A 33 -3.36 -1.49 -0.76
CA LEU A 33 -2.51 -1.21 0.40
C LEU A 33 -3.27 -0.52 1.54
N GLN A 34 -4.25 0.33 1.21
CA GLN A 34 -5.08 0.99 2.21
C GLN A 34 -5.94 -0.03 2.96
N SER A 35 -6.66 -0.90 2.25
CA SER A 35 -7.49 -1.95 2.85
C SER A 35 -6.65 -2.96 3.61
N LEU A 36 -5.44 -3.28 3.15
CA LEU A 36 -4.51 -4.16 3.85
C LEU A 36 -4.05 -3.55 5.17
N CYS A 37 -3.73 -2.25 5.20
CA CYS A 37 -3.42 -1.54 6.44
C CYS A 37 -4.61 -1.52 7.40
N SER A 38 -5.83 -1.27 6.89
CA SER A 38 -7.05 -1.36 7.69
C SER A 38 -7.26 -2.78 8.24
N ALA A 39 -7.03 -3.81 7.43
CA ALA A 39 -7.11 -5.21 7.82
C ALA A 39 -6.12 -5.54 8.96
N ALA A 40 -4.86 -5.07 8.85
CA ALA A 40 -3.84 -5.25 9.87
C ALA A 40 -4.18 -4.59 11.22
N MET A 41 -5.10 -3.62 11.26
CA MET A 41 -5.54 -2.94 12.48
C MET A 41 -6.79 -3.57 13.12
N THR A 42 -7.42 -4.56 12.48
CA THR A 42 -8.70 -5.12 12.95
C THR A 42 -8.56 -5.97 14.22
N CYS A 43 -7.57 -6.86 14.27
CA CYS A 43 -7.30 -7.73 15.41
C CYS A 43 -5.87 -8.28 15.40
N LYS A 44 -5.43 -8.83 16.54
CA LYS A 44 -4.06 -9.37 16.71
C LYS A 44 -3.72 -10.51 15.73
N SER A 45 -4.68 -11.40 15.44
CA SER A 45 -4.47 -12.53 14.52
C SER A 45 -4.24 -12.04 13.09
N TRP A 46 -5.04 -11.08 12.61
CA TRP A 46 -4.85 -10.49 11.27
C TRP A 46 -3.55 -9.69 11.20
N ASN A 47 -3.28 -8.90 12.24
CA ASN A 47 -2.03 -8.16 12.34
C ASN A 47 -0.83 -9.10 12.22
N GLN A 48 -0.76 -10.15 13.04
CA GLN A 48 0.34 -11.12 13.01
C GLN A 48 0.49 -11.77 11.64
N MET A 49 -0.61 -12.17 10.99
CA MET A 49 -0.56 -12.79 9.68
C MET A 49 -0.07 -11.83 8.59
N ILE A 50 -0.60 -10.60 8.55
CA ILE A 50 -0.21 -9.61 7.54
C ILE A 50 1.24 -9.14 7.77
N GLU A 51 1.62 -8.90 9.02
CA GLU A 51 2.95 -8.40 9.39
C GLU A 51 4.06 -9.43 9.18
N SER A 52 3.76 -10.72 9.38
CA SER A 52 4.76 -11.80 9.20
C SER A 52 4.97 -12.20 7.74
N SER A 53 4.09 -11.77 6.82
CA SER A 53 4.16 -12.17 5.42
C SER A 53 4.93 -11.18 4.56
N ASP A 54 6.23 -11.41 4.43
CA ASP A 54 7.12 -10.62 3.57
C ASP A 54 6.68 -10.64 2.08
N HIS A 55 6.07 -11.75 1.64
CA HIS A 55 5.55 -11.91 0.28
C HIS A 55 4.41 -10.95 -0.05
N LEU A 56 3.52 -10.65 0.91
CA LEU A 56 2.44 -9.67 0.70
C LEU A 56 3.03 -8.29 0.39
N TRP A 57 3.94 -7.82 1.25
CA TRP A 57 4.59 -6.53 1.09
C TRP A 57 5.43 -6.46 -0.19
N ARG A 58 6.12 -7.55 -0.53
CA ARG A 58 6.88 -7.67 -1.78
C ARG A 58 5.98 -7.48 -3.01
N SER A 59 4.82 -8.13 -3.05
CA SER A 59 3.89 -8.00 -4.18
C SER A 59 3.50 -6.53 -4.42
N HIS A 60 3.08 -5.82 -3.37
CA HIS A 60 2.75 -4.39 -3.47
C HIS A 60 3.95 -3.53 -3.86
N CYS A 61 5.14 -3.85 -3.34
CA CYS A 61 6.38 -3.16 -3.74
C CYS A 61 6.67 -3.33 -5.24
N LEU A 62 6.50 -4.53 -5.79
CA LEU A 62 6.74 -4.79 -7.21
C LEU A 62 5.77 -4.01 -8.11
N ASN A 63 4.52 -3.82 -7.68
CA ASN A 63 3.56 -2.99 -8.40
C ASN A 63 4.01 -1.53 -8.47
N ILE A 64 4.49 -0.95 -7.37
CA ILE A 64 4.97 0.45 -7.38
C ILE A 64 6.36 0.61 -8.03
N ARG A 65 7.16 -0.47 -8.09
CA ARG A 65 8.47 -0.50 -8.76
C ARG A 65 8.38 -0.19 -10.26
N GLY A 66 7.23 -0.41 -10.89
CA GLY A 66 7.00 0.01 -12.27
C GLY A 66 7.13 1.52 -12.48
N VAL A 67 6.91 2.31 -11.42
CA VAL A 67 6.94 3.79 -11.47
C VAL A 67 8.10 4.38 -10.67
N CYS A 68 8.42 3.79 -9.51
CA CYS A 68 9.53 4.21 -8.64
C CYS A 68 10.65 3.18 -8.64
N ARG A 69 11.16 2.80 -9.82
CA ARG A 69 12.16 1.72 -9.92
C ARG A 69 13.42 2.02 -9.11
N LYS A 70 13.98 3.22 -9.29
CA LYS A 70 15.22 3.64 -8.65
C LYS A 70 15.11 3.60 -7.13
N GLU A 71 14.05 4.17 -6.58
CA GLU A 71 13.87 4.29 -5.14
C GLU A 71 13.65 2.92 -4.48
N ILE A 72 12.90 2.04 -5.16
CA ILE A 72 12.71 0.68 -4.67
C ILE A 72 14.03 -0.08 -4.72
N ASP A 73 14.75 -0.05 -5.84
CA ASP A 73 16.03 -0.75 -6.00
C ASP A 73 17.09 -0.25 -4.99
N ASP A 74 17.15 1.06 -4.75
CA ASP A 74 18.04 1.68 -3.76
C ASP A 74 17.68 1.24 -2.33
N ASP A 75 16.41 1.30 -1.93
CA ASP A 75 15.98 0.84 -0.60
C ASP A 75 16.25 -0.67 -0.41
N ARG A 76 16.08 -1.48 -1.46
CA ARG A 76 16.43 -2.91 -1.42
C ARG A 76 17.94 -3.12 -1.28
N GLY A 77 18.75 -2.35 -2.02
CA GLY A 77 20.21 -2.38 -1.93
C GLY A 77 20.73 -1.97 -0.56
N ASN A 78 20.03 -1.06 0.12
CA ASN A 78 20.33 -0.63 1.49
C ASN A 78 19.82 -1.59 2.58
N GLY A 79 19.21 -2.72 2.20
CA GLY A 79 18.79 -3.77 3.15
C GLY A 79 17.50 -3.51 3.90
N TYR A 80 16.67 -2.54 3.48
CA TYR A 80 15.35 -2.34 4.07
C TYR A 80 14.43 -3.56 3.82
N SER A 81 13.46 -3.81 4.70
CA SER A 81 12.43 -4.84 4.48
C SER A 81 11.42 -4.38 3.41
N TRP A 82 10.70 -5.31 2.76
CA TRP A 82 9.74 -4.94 1.72
C TRP A 82 8.66 -4.01 2.23
N LYS A 83 8.22 -4.20 3.47
CA LYS A 83 7.26 -3.33 4.15
C LYS A 83 7.81 -1.90 4.32
N VAL A 84 9.05 -1.78 4.79
CA VAL A 84 9.68 -0.47 5.00
C VAL A 84 9.89 0.23 3.66
N THR A 85 10.42 -0.48 2.65
CA THR A 85 10.57 0.01 1.28
C THR A 85 9.23 0.50 0.72
N LEU A 86 8.14 -0.25 0.91
CA LEU A 86 6.82 0.13 0.42
C LEU A 86 6.35 1.44 1.03
N PHE A 87 6.43 1.57 2.37
CA PHE A 87 5.93 2.75 3.05
C PHE A 87 6.77 4.00 2.78
N ARG A 88 8.08 3.87 2.64
CA ARG A 88 8.96 4.99 2.26
C ARG A 88 8.60 5.56 0.87
N ASN A 89 8.17 4.70 -0.04
CA ASN A 89 7.93 5.06 -1.44
C ASN A 89 6.44 5.20 -1.81
N TYR A 90 5.52 4.98 -0.88
CA TYR A 90 4.09 4.95 -1.16
C TYR A 90 3.57 6.29 -1.70
N TRP A 91 3.79 7.39 -0.99
CA TRP A 91 3.30 8.70 -1.43
C TRP A 91 3.96 9.17 -2.72
N LYS A 92 5.28 8.98 -2.84
CA LYS A 92 6.03 9.29 -4.06
C LYS A 92 5.44 8.56 -5.26
N SER A 93 5.26 7.24 -5.16
CA SER A 93 4.69 6.43 -6.24
C SER A 93 3.25 6.80 -6.57
N LYS A 94 2.39 7.08 -5.57
CA LYS A 94 1.00 7.50 -5.81
C LYS A 94 0.91 8.81 -6.60
N ILE A 95 1.72 9.80 -6.23
CA ILE A 95 1.74 11.10 -6.93
C ILE A 95 2.35 10.95 -8.32
N LYS A 96 3.49 10.28 -8.45
CA LYS A 96 4.14 10.03 -9.74
C LYS A 96 3.22 9.25 -10.69
N CYS A 97 2.56 8.18 -10.24
CA CYS A 97 1.57 7.45 -11.02
C CYS A 97 0.42 8.35 -11.50
N ALA A 98 -0.12 9.21 -10.64
CA ALA A 98 -1.23 10.08 -10.99
C ALA A 98 -0.84 11.10 -12.08
N TRP A 99 0.35 11.67 -11.98
CA TRP A 99 0.89 12.53 -13.04
C TRP A 99 1.09 11.75 -14.35
N LEU A 100 1.78 10.61 -14.31
CA LEU A 100 2.05 9.80 -15.50
C LEU A 100 0.77 9.22 -16.14
N SER A 101 -0.29 8.98 -15.36
CA SER A 101 -1.58 8.55 -15.90
C SER A 101 -2.37 9.70 -16.56
N GLY A 102 -1.86 10.93 -16.52
CA GLY A 102 -2.53 12.12 -17.05
C GLY A 102 -3.67 12.62 -16.16
N LYS A 103 -3.73 12.20 -14.89
CA LYS A 103 -4.80 12.64 -13.97
C LYS A 103 -4.78 14.16 -13.74
N TYR A 104 -3.60 14.74 -13.87
CA TYR A 104 -3.33 16.17 -13.68
C TYR A 104 -2.89 16.84 -14.98
N SER A 105 -3.26 16.28 -16.14
CA SER A 105 -3.01 16.90 -17.45
C SER A 105 -4.02 18.02 -17.73
N ASN A 106 -3.69 18.89 -18.70
CA ASN A 106 -4.56 20.00 -19.16
C ASN A 106 -4.96 20.97 -18.06
N ILE A 107 -3.99 21.35 -17.22
CA ILE A 107 -4.19 22.32 -16.16
C ILE A 107 -3.91 23.71 -16.72
N ASP A 108 -4.94 24.55 -16.79
CA ASP A 108 -4.84 25.91 -17.34
C ASP A 108 -4.14 26.88 -16.36
N SER A 109 -4.25 26.61 -15.05
CA SER A 109 -3.64 27.45 -14.02
C SER A 109 -3.24 26.67 -12.77
N SER A 110 -2.33 27.24 -11.97
CA SER A 110 -1.90 26.62 -10.71
C SER A 110 -3.01 26.43 -9.69
N THR A 111 -4.11 27.19 -9.79
CA THR A 111 -5.27 27.05 -8.90
C THR A 111 -6.14 25.84 -9.23
N ASP A 112 -6.00 25.27 -10.43
CA ASP A 112 -6.78 24.09 -10.85
C ASP A 112 -6.13 22.78 -10.35
N LEU A 113 -4.91 22.86 -9.81
CA LEU A 113 -4.22 21.73 -9.19
C LEU A 113 -4.89 21.33 -7.87
N PRO A 114 -5.25 20.05 -7.69
CA PRO A 114 -5.71 19.55 -6.39
C PRO A 114 -4.64 19.72 -5.31
N GLU A 115 -5.05 19.99 -4.07
CA GLU A 115 -4.16 20.21 -2.91
C GLU A 115 -3.15 19.05 -2.68
N LYS A 116 -3.51 17.83 -3.08
CA LYS A 116 -2.70 16.61 -2.94
C LYS A 116 -2.06 16.15 -4.25
N SER A 117 -1.80 17.07 -5.18
CA SER A 117 -1.14 16.80 -6.47
C SER A 117 0.39 16.78 -6.37
N MET A 118 0.96 17.30 -5.28
CA MET A 118 2.40 17.44 -5.09
C MET A 118 2.93 16.55 -3.97
N TYR A 119 4.17 16.09 -4.12
CA TYR A 119 4.95 15.44 -3.07
C TYR A 119 6.42 15.86 -3.23
N PRO A 120 7.20 16.02 -2.14
CA PRO A 120 8.62 16.35 -2.27
C PRO A 120 9.36 15.27 -3.07
N MET A 121 9.82 15.61 -4.27
CA MET A 121 10.63 14.76 -5.14
C MET A 121 11.82 15.54 -5.67
N ASP A 122 12.87 14.82 -6.05
CA ASP A 122 14.06 15.42 -6.65
C ASP A 122 13.80 15.91 -8.08
N VAL A 123 14.68 16.81 -8.54
CA VAL A 123 14.59 17.44 -9.86
C VAL A 123 14.54 16.41 -10.98
N THR A 124 15.26 15.29 -10.87
CA THR A 124 15.24 14.22 -11.87
C THR A 124 13.84 13.62 -12.00
N THR A 125 13.21 13.30 -10.87
CA THR A 125 11.85 12.71 -10.87
C THR A 125 10.82 13.67 -11.46
N TRP A 126 10.89 14.96 -11.13
CA TRP A 126 10.01 15.97 -11.74
C TRP A 126 10.29 16.16 -13.23
N GLY A 127 11.55 16.07 -13.65
CA GLY A 127 11.94 16.09 -15.06
C GLY A 127 11.33 14.93 -15.85
N GLU A 128 11.35 13.71 -15.31
CA GLU A 128 10.70 12.54 -15.93
C GLU A 128 9.19 12.74 -16.11
N ILE A 129 8.52 13.34 -15.11
CA ILE A 129 7.08 13.64 -15.20
C ILE A 129 6.81 14.70 -16.27
N LEU A 130 7.63 15.75 -16.32
CA LEU A 130 7.48 16.84 -17.29
C LEU A 130 7.69 16.32 -18.72
N GLU A 131 8.71 15.50 -18.96
CA GLU A 131 8.97 14.90 -20.27
C GLU A 131 7.77 14.06 -20.74
N ALA A 132 7.25 13.20 -19.86
CA ALA A 132 6.08 12.38 -20.16
C ALA A 132 4.80 13.18 -20.45
N GLU A 133 4.69 14.41 -19.93
CA GLU A 133 3.57 15.31 -20.24
C GLU A 133 3.76 16.06 -21.56
N LEU A 134 5.00 16.41 -21.92
CA LEU A 134 5.31 17.06 -23.19
C LEU A 134 5.16 16.11 -24.40
N GLU A 135 5.38 14.81 -24.19
CA GLU A 135 5.26 13.77 -25.22
C GLU A 135 3.82 13.29 -25.47
N ARG A 136 2.84 13.76 -24.69
CA ARG A 136 1.45 13.29 -24.71
C ARG A 136 0.63 13.90 -25.86
#